data_AF-A0A946VSM8-F1
#
_entry.id   AF-A0A946VSM8-F1
#
_cell.length_a   1.000
_cell.length_b   1.000
_cell.length_c   1.000
_cell.angle_alpha   90.00
_cell.angle_beta   90.00
_cell.angle_gamma   90.00
#
_symmetry.space_group_name_H-M   'P 1'
#
loop_
_entity.id
_entity.type
_entity.pdbx_description
1 polymer ?
#
loop_
_entity_poly.entity_id
_entity_poly.type
_entity_poly.pdbx_seq_one_letter_code
_entity_poly.pdbx_strand_id
1 'polypeptide(L)'
;MDTQTLRFVLIAAVLYGLFHLAYHRIPDKTLQSVIYPNVIGHVAAKVINTFTPDRKVRVKDNKIMSSKAVLNIVRGCDGSGVWFMLMAAVLGFGGRIKHVVVGLVLGTLVVYTINQIRIVGLYYLVEWNRMYFPAVHTYYAPTLIIFLIAAFFLWWTRWSIQSSTESS
;
A
#
# COMPACT_ATOMS: atom_id res chain seq x y z
N MET A 1 -13.56 24.09 13.13
CA MET A 1 -12.57 23.01 13.29
C MET A 1 -11.80 23.32 14.55
N ASP A 2 -11.75 22.42 15.52
CA ASP A 2 -11.00 22.64 16.76
C ASP A 2 -9.48 22.66 16.47
N THR A 3 -8.71 23.33 17.33
CA THR A 3 -7.27 23.54 17.15
C THR A 3 -6.49 22.22 17.11
N GLN A 4 -6.98 21.17 17.77
CA GLN A 4 -6.32 19.86 17.80
C GLN A 4 -6.50 19.12 16.47
N THR A 5 -7.72 19.10 15.93
CA THR A 5 -8.02 18.55 14.60
C THR A 5 -7.23 19.29 13.51
N LEU A 6 -7.15 20.62 13.59
CA LEU A 6 -6.34 21.40 12.63
C LEU A 6 -4.86 21.03 12.72
N ARG A 7 -4.31 20.92 13.94
CA ARG A 7 -2.92 20.48 14.15
C ARG A 7 -2.67 19.09 13.58
N PHE A 8 -3.57 18.14 13.83
CA PHE A 8 -3.51 16.78 13.27
C PHE A 8 -3.43 16.81 11.74
N VAL A 9 -4.40 17.50 11.10
CA VAL A 9 -4.47 17.58 9.63
C VAL A 9 -3.21 18.22 9.06
N LEU A 10 -2.70 19.30 9.66
CA LEU A 10 -1.49 19.97 9.20
C LEU A 10 -0.26 19.06 9.32
N ILE A 11 -0.07 18.39 10.46
CA ILE A 11 1.06 17.47 10.65
C ILE A 11 0.98 16.32 9.65
N ALA A 12 -0.19 15.68 9.51
CA ALA A 12 -0.38 14.60 8.56
C ALA A 12 -0.13 15.06 7.11
N ALA A 13 -0.62 16.23 6.72
CA ALA A 13 -0.39 16.78 5.38
C ALA A 13 1.09 17.06 5.10
N VAL A 14 1.80 17.66 6.06
CA VAL A 14 3.25 17.92 5.95
C VAL A 14 4.03 16.62 5.87
N LEU A 15 3.77 15.66 6.77
CA LEU A 15 4.44 14.36 6.76
C LEU A 15 4.19 13.59 5.46
N TYR A 16 2.94 13.57 4.98
CA TYR A 16 2.61 12.95 3.70
C TYR A 16 3.39 13.58 2.55
N GLY A 17 3.44 14.93 2.50
CA GLY A 17 4.22 15.66 1.51
C GLY A 17 5.71 15.32 1.58
N LEU A 18 6.29 15.27 2.78
CA LEU A 18 7.70 14.91 2.98
C LEU A 18 8.00 13.47 2.54
N PHE A 19 7.15 12.50 2.89
CA PHE A 19 7.32 11.12 2.44
C PHE A 19 7.23 11.02 0.91
N HIS A 20 6.26 11.70 0.32
CA HIS A 20 6.09 11.73 -1.13
C HIS A 20 7.31 12.36 -1.83
N LEU A 21 7.82 13.48 -1.32
CA LEU A 21 9.02 14.14 -1.83
C LEU A 21 10.24 13.24 -1.71
N ALA A 22 10.47 12.64 -0.54
CA ALA A 22 11.59 11.73 -0.31
C ALA A 22 11.53 10.53 -1.25
N TYR A 23 10.35 9.94 -1.42
CA TYR A 23 10.13 8.82 -2.33
C TYR A 23 10.45 9.18 -3.78
N HIS A 24 10.09 10.38 -4.24
CA HIS A 24 10.40 10.86 -5.59
C HIS A 24 11.90 11.13 -5.83
N ARG A 25 12.71 11.23 -4.77
CA ARG A 25 14.18 11.31 -4.91
C ARG A 25 14.82 9.98 -5.24
N ILE A 26 14.12 8.85 -5.02
CA ILE A 26 14.65 7.52 -5.35
C ILE A 26 14.61 7.35 -6.86
N PRO A 27 15.73 6.97 -7.54
CA PRO A 27 15.72 6.75 -8.98
C PRO A 27 14.80 5.59 -9.40
N ASP A 28 14.04 5.78 -10.48
CA ASP A 28 13.12 4.75 -11.00
C ASP A 28 13.85 3.45 -11.36
N LYS A 29 15.10 3.54 -11.83
CA LYS A 29 15.94 2.36 -12.11
C LYS A 29 16.11 1.49 -10.86
N THR A 30 16.36 2.09 -9.70
CA THR A 30 16.51 1.38 -8.43
C THR A 30 15.21 0.73 -8.00
N LEU A 31 14.09 1.46 -8.15
CA LEU A 31 12.77 0.90 -7.87
C LEU A 31 12.49 -0.32 -8.74
N GLN A 32 12.70 -0.20 -10.05
CA GLN A 32 12.35 -1.25 -11.00
C GLN A 32 13.26 -2.48 -10.94
N SER A 33 14.56 -2.31 -10.70
CA SER A 33 15.53 -3.42 -10.74
C SER A 33 15.78 -4.07 -9.38
N VAL A 34 15.60 -3.34 -8.28
CA VAL A 34 15.94 -3.83 -6.93
C VAL A 34 14.72 -3.94 -6.04
N ILE A 35 13.90 -2.89 -5.93
CA ILE A 35 12.85 -2.85 -4.91
C ILE A 35 11.62 -3.63 -5.37
N TYR A 36 11.03 -3.30 -6.52
CA TYR A 36 9.82 -3.92 -7.02
C TYR A 36 9.91 -5.43 -7.21
N PRO A 37 10.95 -6.02 -7.83
CA PRO A 37 11.04 -7.47 -7.94
C PRO A 37 11.05 -8.13 -6.56
N ASN A 38 11.83 -7.61 -5.61
CA ASN A 38 12.05 -8.28 -4.33
C ASN A 38 10.90 -8.08 -3.33
N VAL A 39 10.30 -6.89 -3.31
CA VAL A 39 9.23 -6.55 -2.36
C VAL A 39 7.86 -6.95 -2.91
N ILE A 40 7.65 -6.87 -4.23
CA ILE A 40 6.32 -7.07 -4.81
C ILE A 40 6.30 -8.25 -5.78
N GLY A 41 7.14 -8.20 -6.80
CA GLY A 41 7.10 -9.09 -7.95
C GLY A 41 7.18 -10.58 -7.59
N HIS A 42 8.21 -10.99 -6.86
CA HIS A 42 8.42 -12.40 -6.52
C HIS A 42 7.33 -12.95 -5.61
N VAL A 43 6.82 -12.14 -4.68
CA VAL A 43 5.72 -12.54 -3.79
C VAL A 43 4.44 -12.74 -4.61
N ALA A 44 4.08 -11.77 -5.45
CA ALA A 44 2.92 -11.88 -6.34
C ALA A 44 3.03 -13.07 -7.30
N ALA A 45 4.18 -13.28 -7.92
CA ALA A 45 4.42 -14.42 -8.81
C ALA A 45 4.33 -15.77 -8.07
N LYS A 46 4.86 -15.85 -6.85
CA LYS A 46 4.74 -17.04 -6.01
C LYS A 46 3.27 -17.34 -5.69
N VAL A 47 2.49 -16.32 -5.34
CA VAL A 47 1.05 -16.46 -5.09
C VAL A 47 0.34 -16.96 -6.34
N ILE A 48 0.55 -16.32 -7.50
CA ILE A 48 -0.11 -16.72 -8.76
C ILE A 48 0.27 -18.14 -9.17
N ASN A 49 1.55 -18.53 -9.07
CA ASN A 49 1.98 -19.89 -9.39
C ASN A 49 1.48 -20.93 -8.39
N THR A 50 1.11 -20.54 -7.17
CA THR A 50 0.50 -21.44 -6.19
C THR A 50 -0.96 -21.71 -6.54
N PHE A 51 -1.71 -20.69 -6.98
CA PHE A 51 -3.12 -20.82 -7.36
C PHE A 51 -3.33 -21.36 -8.78
N THR A 52 -2.46 -20.98 -9.72
CA THR A 52 -2.52 -21.39 -11.14
C THR A 52 -1.13 -21.78 -11.64
N PRO A 53 -0.64 -22.99 -11.28
CA PRO A 53 0.72 -23.44 -11.63
C PRO A 53 0.99 -23.55 -13.13
N ASP A 54 -0.06 -23.76 -13.92
CA ASP A 54 -0.02 -23.89 -15.38
C ASP A 54 0.46 -22.62 -16.10
N ARG A 55 0.27 -21.44 -15.48
CA ARG A 55 0.61 -20.14 -16.08
C ARG A 55 2.11 -19.84 -16.11
N LYS A 56 2.93 -20.55 -15.33
CA LYS A 56 4.40 -20.41 -15.26
C LYS A 56 4.85 -18.94 -15.20
N VAL A 57 4.27 -18.16 -14.29
CA VAL A 57 4.54 -16.73 -14.15
C VAL A 57 5.97 -16.50 -13.68
N ARG A 58 6.67 -15.55 -14.31
CA ARG A 58 8.04 -15.16 -13.98
C ARG A 58 8.14 -13.67 -13.74
N VAL A 59 9.14 -13.28 -12.96
CA VAL A 59 9.48 -11.88 -12.70
C VAL A 59 10.74 -11.54 -13.46
N LYS A 60 10.73 -10.39 -14.14
CA LYS A 60 11.93 -9.78 -14.70
C LYS A 60 11.86 -8.28 -14.44
N ASP A 61 12.80 -7.77 -13.67
CA ASP A 61 12.80 -6.39 -13.17
C ASP A 61 11.46 -6.06 -12.50
N ASN A 62 10.76 -5.05 -12.99
CA ASN A 62 9.47 -4.63 -12.49
C ASN A 62 8.27 -5.34 -13.15
N LYS A 63 8.51 -6.38 -13.95
CA LYS A 63 7.48 -7.04 -14.76
C LYS A 63 7.13 -8.39 -14.19
N ILE A 64 5.84 -8.66 -14.06
CA ILE A 64 5.26 -9.98 -13.81
C ILE A 64 4.69 -10.46 -15.13
N MET A 65 5.21 -11.56 -15.68
CA MET A 65 4.90 -11.99 -17.04
C MET A 65 4.70 -13.50 -17.16
N SER A 66 3.79 -13.86 -18.07
CA SER A 66 3.53 -15.23 -18.55
C SER A 66 3.41 -15.21 -20.08
N SER A 67 3.08 -16.34 -20.68
CA SER A 67 2.76 -16.40 -22.11
C SER A 67 1.48 -15.63 -22.48
N LYS A 68 0.59 -15.38 -21.51
CA LYS A 68 -0.74 -14.78 -21.74
C LYS A 68 -0.84 -13.32 -21.31
N ALA A 69 -0.03 -12.88 -20.34
CA ALA A 69 -0.14 -11.54 -19.78
C ALA A 69 1.21 -10.97 -19.34
N VAL A 70 1.33 -9.63 -19.40
CA VAL A 70 2.47 -8.88 -18.87
C VAL A 70 1.94 -7.70 -18.06
N LEU A 71 2.27 -7.67 -16.77
CA LEU A 71 1.94 -6.59 -15.85
C LEU A 71 3.23 -5.88 -15.42
N ASN A 72 3.32 -4.57 -15.65
CA ASN A 72 4.45 -3.75 -15.22
C ASN A 72 4.10 -3.02 -13.92
N ILE A 73 4.96 -3.14 -12.91
CA ILE A 73 4.86 -2.38 -11.67
C ILE A 73 5.65 -1.09 -11.86
N VAL A 74 4.95 0.05 -11.84
CA VAL A 74 5.58 1.37 -11.93
C VAL A 74 5.28 2.18 -10.67
N ARG A 75 5.98 3.31 -10.53
CA ARG A 75 5.73 4.26 -9.45
C ARG A 75 4.24 4.59 -9.35
N GLY A 76 3.71 4.56 -8.13
CA GLY A 76 2.28 4.77 -7.85
C GLY A 76 1.42 3.50 -7.99
N CYS A 77 1.91 2.46 -8.67
CA CYS A 77 1.26 1.14 -8.68
C CYS A 77 1.68 0.28 -7.48
N ASP A 78 2.72 0.67 -6.77
CA ASP A 78 3.38 -0.09 -5.70
C ASP A 78 2.73 0.07 -4.32
N GLY A 79 1.62 0.82 -4.22
CA GLY A 79 0.90 1.04 -2.96
C GLY A 79 1.56 2.05 -2.02
N SER A 80 2.67 2.65 -2.44
CA SER A 80 3.46 3.60 -1.65
C SER A 80 2.65 4.82 -1.16
N GLY A 81 1.82 5.40 -2.03
CA GLY A 81 1.00 6.57 -1.66
C GLY A 81 0.04 6.30 -0.50
N VAL A 82 -0.65 5.16 -0.54
CA VAL A 82 -1.56 4.75 0.55
C VAL A 82 -0.77 4.46 1.83
N TRP A 83 0.40 3.83 1.69
CA TRP A 83 1.28 3.58 2.84
C TRP A 83 1.73 4.88 3.49
N PHE A 84 2.19 5.86 2.72
CA PHE A 84 2.59 7.18 3.23
C PHE A 84 1.43 7.91 3.91
N MET A 85 0.23 7.83 3.32
CA MET A 85 -0.97 8.43 3.90
C MET A 85 -1.27 7.83 5.28
N LEU A 86 -1.22 6.51 5.43
CA LEU A 86 -1.44 5.85 6.71
C LEU A 86 -0.36 6.19 7.73
N MET A 87 0.91 6.16 7.32
CA MET A 87 2.06 6.52 8.18
C MET A 87 1.92 7.95 8.71
N ALA A 88 1.56 8.89 7.83
CA ALA A 88 1.35 10.28 8.20
C ALA A 88 0.15 10.45 9.15
N ALA A 89 -0.94 9.71 8.93
CA ALA A 89 -2.11 9.73 9.81
C ALA A 89 -1.79 9.18 11.21
N VAL A 90 -1.11 8.04 11.31
CA VAL A 90 -0.73 7.45 12.61
C VAL A 90 0.23 8.36 13.38
N LEU A 91 1.25 8.91 12.71
CA LEU A 91 2.20 9.84 13.34
C LEU A 91 1.54 11.17 13.71
N GLY A 92 0.63 11.67 12.87
CA GLY A 92 -0.11 12.90 13.13
C GLY A 92 -1.08 12.77 14.30
N PHE A 93 -1.75 11.61 14.44
CA PHE A 93 -2.66 11.33 15.56
C PHE A 93 -1.89 11.31 16.88
N GLY A 94 -0.67 10.77 16.85
CA GLY A 94 0.17 10.69 18.04
C GLY A 94 -0.38 9.72 19.09
N GLY A 95 0.03 9.91 20.34
CA GLY A 95 -0.31 9.03 21.46
C GLY A 95 0.92 8.39 22.08
N ARG A 96 0.73 7.34 22.89
CA ARG A 96 1.86 6.64 23.53
C ARG A 96 2.69 5.93 22.45
N ILE A 97 4.02 6.01 22.57
CA ILE A 97 4.97 5.46 21.58
C ILE A 97 4.66 4.01 21.22
N LYS A 98 4.29 3.18 22.21
CA LYS A 98 3.91 1.77 21.99
C LYS A 98 2.75 1.63 20.98
N HIS A 99 1.69 2.42 21.12
CA HIS A 99 0.53 2.36 20.23
C HIS A 99 0.88 2.86 18.82
N VAL A 100 1.70 3.91 18.73
CA VAL A 100 2.21 4.42 17.46
C VAL A 100 2.99 3.31 16.73
N VAL A 101 3.97 2.68 17.39
CA VAL A 101 4.76 1.58 16.79
C VAL A 101 3.86 0.44 16.32
N VAL A 102 2.89 0.02 17.13
CA VAL A 102 1.91 -1.01 16.74
C VAL A 102 1.10 -0.57 15.51
N GLY A 103 0.64 0.68 15.47
CA GLY A 103 -0.09 1.24 14.34
C GLY A 103 0.73 1.26 13.05
N LEU A 104 2.02 1.64 13.13
CA LEU A 104 2.91 1.66 11.98
C LEU A 104 3.20 0.24 11.47
N VAL A 105 3.48 -0.71 12.36
CA VAL A 105 3.78 -2.09 11.98
C VAL A 105 2.56 -2.79 11.39
N LEU A 106 1.43 -2.81 12.12
CA LEU A 106 0.20 -3.44 11.65
C LEU A 106 -0.34 -2.73 10.41
N GLY A 107 -0.30 -1.40 10.38
CA GLY A 107 -0.72 -0.62 9.23
C GLY A 107 0.10 -0.92 7.98
N THR A 108 1.42 -1.03 8.11
CA THR A 108 2.30 -1.42 7.01
C THR A 108 1.97 -2.82 6.48
N LEU A 109 1.74 -3.80 7.38
CA LEU A 109 1.36 -5.16 6.99
C LEU A 109 0.00 -5.20 6.28
N VAL A 110 -0.98 -4.43 6.76
CA VAL A 110 -2.31 -4.33 6.13
C VAL A 110 -2.20 -3.71 4.74
N VAL A 111 -1.53 -2.56 4.59
CA VAL A 111 -1.34 -1.90 3.29
C VAL A 111 -0.60 -2.82 2.32
N TYR A 112 0.47 -3.46 2.77
CA TYR A 112 1.25 -4.39 1.97
C TYR A 112 0.40 -5.56 1.46
N THR A 113 -0.37 -6.19 2.35
CA THR A 113 -1.23 -7.34 2.02
C THR A 113 -2.31 -6.96 1.00
N ILE A 114 -2.99 -5.83 1.23
CA ILE A 114 -4.01 -5.33 0.32
C ILE A 114 -3.39 -4.99 -1.05
N ASN A 115 -2.21 -4.38 -1.07
CA ASN A 115 -1.51 -4.08 -2.31
C ASN A 115 -1.10 -5.35 -3.08
N GLN A 116 -0.66 -6.40 -2.38
CA GLN A 116 -0.37 -7.70 -3.01
C GLN A 116 -1.62 -8.29 -3.66
N ILE A 117 -2.77 -8.27 -2.96
CA ILE A 117 -4.05 -8.72 -3.51
C ILE A 117 -4.40 -7.91 -4.76
N ARG A 118 -4.22 -6.58 -4.73
CA ARG A 118 -4.45 -5.71 -5.90
C ARG A 118 -3.56 -6.10 -7.08
N ILE A 119 -2.26 -6.29 -6.88
CA ILE A 119 -1.33 -6.63 -7.97
C ILE A 119 -1.68 -7.99 -8.59
N VAL A 120 -1.97 -9.00 -7.76
CA VAL A 120 -2.41 -10.32 -8.23
C VAL A 120 -3.74 -10.23 -8.98
N GLY A 121 -4.71 -9.50 -8.44
CA GLY A 121 -6.01 -9.29 -9.09
C GLY A 121 -5.88 -8.57 -10.44
N LEU A 122 -5.03 -7.55 -10.52
CA LEU A 122 -4.73 -6.84 -11.77
C LEU A 122 -4.03 -7.73 -12.79
N TYR A 123 -3.15 -8.64 -12.37
CA TYR A 123 -2.55 -9.62 -13.27
C TYR A 123 -3.61 -10.49 -13.93
N TYR A 124 -4.53 -11.07 -13.15
CA TYR A 124 -5.62 -11.89 -13.69
C TYR A 124 -6.59 -11.07 -14.55
N LEU A 125 -6.83 -9.81 -14.20
CA LEU A 125 -7.66 -8.91 -15.00
C LEU A 125 -7.04 -8.65 -16.38
N VAL A 126 -5.73 -8.37 -16.44
CA VAL A 126 -5.02 -8.17 -17.71
C VAL A 126 -5.06 -9.43 -18.56
N GLU A 127 -4.92 -10.60 -17.92
CA GLU A 127 -4.97 -11.87 -18.62
C GLU A 127 -6.36 -12.22 -19.16
N TRP A 128 -7.42 -11.87 -18.44
CA TRP A 128 -8.79 -12.11 -18.87
C TRP A 128 -9.25 -11.09 -19.92
N ASN A 129 -9.15 -9.80 -19.62
CA ASN A 129 -9.49 -8.74 -20.56
C ASN A 129 -8.82 -7.41 -20.16
N ARG A 130 -7.81 -7.03 -20.93
CA ARG A 130 -7.04 -5.80 -20.73
C ARG A 130 -7.86 -4.50 -20.82
N MET A 131 -9.04 -4.52 -21.44
CA MET A 131 -9.91 -3.34 -21.57
C MET A 131 -10.33 -2.77 -20.21
N TYR A 132 -10.55 -3.61 -19.20
CA TYR A 132 -10.97 -3.16 -17.86
C TYR A 132 -9.83 -2.64 -16.99
N PHE A 133 -8.58 -2.90 -17.39
CA PHE A 133 -7.42 -2.55 -16.57
C PHE A 133 -7.38 -1.06 -16.19
N PRO A 134 -7.54 -0.08 -17.09
CA PRO A 134 -7.46 1.34 -16.73
C PRO A 134 -8.50 1.75 -15.69
N ALA A 135 -9.72 1.24 -15.80
CA ALA A 135 -10.80 1.57 -14.87
C ALA A 135 -10.54 0.99 -13.47
N VAL A 136 -10.19 -0.29 -13.40
CA VAL A 136 -9.93 -0.99 -12.12
C VAL A 136 -8.67 -0.47 -11.45
N HIS A 137 -7.61 -0.27 -12.22
CA HIS A 137 -6.32 0.18 -11.72
C HIS A 137 -6.37 1.59 -11.12
N THR A 138 -7.11 2.51 -11.78
CA THR A 138 -7.07 3.95 -11.48
C THR A 138 -8.18 4.36 -10.52
N TYR A 139 -9.38 3.77 -10.62
CA TYR A 139 -10.53 4.20 -9.84
C TYR A 139 -10.95 3.17 -8.80
N TYR A 140 -11.34 1.96 -9.22
CA TYR A 140 -11.99 1.01 -8.32
C TYR A 140 -11.05 0.47 -7.23
N ALA A 141 -9.89 -0.05 -7.61
CA ALA A 141 -8.96 -0.63 -6.65
C ALA A 141 -8.42 0.43 -5.67
N PRO A 142 -7.91 1.60 -6.10
CA PRO A 142 -7.45 2.63 -5.17
C PRO A 142 -8.54 3.13 -4.23
N THR A 143 -9.77 3.33 -4.73
CA THR A 143 -10.90 3.78 -3.91
C THR A 143 -11.22 2.77 -2.80
N LEU A 144 -11.30 1.48 -3.15
CA LEU A 144 -11.52 0.41 -2.17
C LEU A 144 -10.41 0.38 -1.12
N ILE A 145 -9.15 0.53 -1.54
CA ILE A 145 -8.00 0.56 -0.62
C ILE A 145 -8.12 1.72 0.36
N ILE A 146 -8.47 2.92 -0.10
CA ILE A 146 -8.65 4.09 0.77
C ILE A 146 -9.70 3.81 1.85
N PHE A 147 -10.84 3.21 1.49
CA PHE A 147 -11.88 2.85 2.45
C PHE A 147 -11.39 1.82 3.49
N LEU A 148 -10.69 0.77 3.05
CA LEU A 148 -10.14 -0.25 3.95
C LEU A 148 -9.12 0.34 4.93
N ILE A 149 -8.25 1.22 4.45
CA ILE A 149 -7.23 1.87 5.28
C ILE A 149 -7.85 2.90 6.23
N ALA A 150 -8.88 3.64 5.79
CA ALA A 150 -9.63 4.51 6.68
C ALA A 150 -10.32 3.70 7.79
N ALA A 151 -10.94 2.56 7.45
CA ALA A 151 -11.53 1.66 8.43
C ALA A 151 -10.49 1.13 9.44
N PHE A 152 -9.33 0.71 8.95
CA PHE A 152 -8.20 0.30 9.81
C PHE A 152 -7.76 1.43 10.75
N PHE A 153 -7.60 2.64 10.22
CA PHE A 153 -7.18 3.80 11.02
C PHE A 153 -8.21 4.15 12.11
N LEU A 154 -9.50 4.13 11.78
CA LEU A 154 -10.58 4.34 12.76
C LEU A 154 -10.61 3.24 13.84
N TRP A 155 -10.40 1.98 13.44
CA TRP A 155 -10.31 0.89 14.40
C TRP A 155 -9.09 1.04 15.33
N TRP A 156 -7.92 1.31 14.77
CA TRP A 156 -6.68 1.47 15.53
C TRP A 156 -6.72 2.67 16.48
N THR A 157 -7.26 3.81 16.05
CA THR A 157 -7.40 5.00 16.90
C THR A 157 -8.31 4.72 18.09
N ARG A 158 -9.45 4.04 17.88
CA ARG A 158 -10.35 3.62 18.98
C ARG A 158 -9.66 2.71 19.98
N TRP A 159 -8.93 1.70 19.50
CA TRP A 159 -8.14 0.81 20.34
C TRP A 159 -7.06 1.58 21.13
N SER A 160 -6.32 2.47 20.47
CA SER A 160 -5.25 3.26 21.08
C SER A 160 -5.76 4.19 22.20
N ILE A 161 -6.95 4.76 22.06
CA ILE A 161 -7.56 5.61 23.08
C ILE A 161 -7.96 4.76 24.30
N GLN A 162 -8.67 3.66 24.09
CA GLN A 162 -9.15 2.77 25.17
C GLN A 162 -7.99 2.23 26.02
N SER A 163 -6.95 1.72 25.37
CA SER A 163 -5.77 1.17 26.06
C SER A 163 -4.96 2.23 26.81
N SER A 164 -5.10 3.51 26.46
CA SER A 164 -4.46 4.61 27.20
C SER A 164 -5.23 4.99 28.47
N THR A 165 -6.57 4.83 28.48
CA THR A 165 -7.43 5.07 29.65
C THR A 165 -7.25 3.99 30.72
N GLU A 166 -7.11 2.72 30.33
CA GLU A 166 -6.97 1.59 31.27
C GLU A 166 -5.64 1.54 32.02
N SER A 167 -4.65 2.30 31.57
CA SER A 167 -3.28 2.28 32.10
C SER A 167 -2.84 3.65 32.62
N SER A 168 -3.80 4.47 33.05
CA SER A 168 -3.61 5.71 33.81
C SER A 168 -4.34 5.56 35.15
#